data_AF-A0A0K0G4F3-F1
#
_entry.id   AF-A0A0K0G4F3-F1
#
_cell.length_a   1.000
_cell.length_b   1.000
_cell.length_c   1.000
_cell.angle_alpha   90.00
_cell.angle_beta   90.00
_cell.angle_gamma   90.00
#
_symmetry.space_group_name_H-M   'P 1'
#
loop_
_entity.id
_entity.type
_entity.pdbx_description
1 polymer ?
#
loop_
_entity_poly.entity_id
_entity_poly.type
_entity_poly.pdbx_seq_one_letter_code
_entity_poly.pdbx_strand_id
1 'polypeptide(L)'
;MNKLNVSIFIILVFLLATEAKKKLLKHHKKGSHWREKDPNDNKIVKLAEDSINIYNRRHSALFKFFQVTHAQKEKHHGISHYALEVLAYIECGENGKLCPEIFFTHVFDRKRDDEYHEYAFHVTKYGDAPIRKTLS
;
A
#
# COMPACT_ATOMS: atom_id res chain seq x y z
N MET A 1 47.73 -24.36 -11.87
CA MET A 1 46.31 -24.29 -11.47
C MET A 1 45.59 -23.35 -12.41
N ASN A 2 44.62 -23.87 -13.17
CA ASN A 2 44.04 -23.19 -14.32
C ASN A 2 43.14 -22.03 -13.86
N LYS A 3 43.48 -20.81 -14.27
CA LYS A 3 42.74 -19.56 -13.96
C LYS A 3 41.24 -19.66 -14.31
N LEU A 4 40.90 -20.52 -15.27
CA LEU A 4 39.54 -20.83 -15.70
C LEU A 4 38.69 -21.48 -14.59
N ASN A 5 39.26 -22.40 -13.81
CA ASN A 5 38.54 -23.07 -12.73
C ASN A 5 38.23 -22.08 -11.60
N VAL A 6 39.17 -21.20 -11.25
CA VAL A 6 38.97 -20.18 -10.21
C VAL A 6 37.85 -19.19 -10.58
N SER A 7 37.78 -18.79 -11.86
CA SER A 7 36.74 -17.88 -12.35
C SER A 7 35.32 -18.46 -12.26
N ILE A 8 35.16 -19.74 -12.62
CA ILE A 8 33.86 -20.43 -12.56
C ILE A 8 33.35 -20.52 -11.12
N PHE A 9 34.24 -20.83 -10.16
CA PHE A 9 33.87 -20.89 -8.74
C PHE A 9 33.37 -19.53 -8.22
N ILE A 10 33.99 -18.41 -8.63
CA ILE A 10 33.57 -17.07 -8.20
C ILE A 10 32.17 -16.75 -8.73
N ILE A 11 31.91 -17.00 -10.02
CA ILE A 11 30.60 -16.72 -10.65
C ILE A 11 29.48 -17.55 -9.98
N LEU A 12 29.75 -18.83 -9.68
CA LEU A 12 28.76 -19.71 -9.06
C LEU A 12 28.38 -19.24 -7.64
N VAL A 13 29.34 -18.73 -6.86
CA VAL A 13 29.09 -18.16 -5.53
C VAL A 13 28.24 -16.88 -5.62
N PHE A 14 28.48 -16.01 -6.60
CA PHE A 14 27.66 -14.81 -6.82
C PHE A 14 26.22 -15.15 -7.26
N LEU A 15 26.04 -16.18 -8.10
CA LEU A 15 24.72 -16.65 -8.52
C LEU A 15 23.94 -17.28 -7.36
N LEU A 16 24.59 -18.12 -6.54
CA LEU A 16 23.96 -18.70 -5.35
C LEU A 16 23.62 -17.64 -4.29
N ALA A 17 24.46 -16.61 -4.11
CA ALA A 17 24.20 -15.52 -3.19
C ALA A 17 23.03 -14.62 -3.63
N THR A 18 22.79 -14.47 -4.94
CA THR A 18 21.65 -13.69 -5.47
C THR A 18 20.33 -14.47 -5.40
N GLU A 19 20.33 -15.77 -5.62
CA GLU A 19 19.12 -16.59 -5.44
C GLU A 19 18.76 -16.81 -3.97
N ALA A 20 19.76 -17.02 -3.10
CA ALA A 20 19.53 -17.15 -1.66
C ALA A 20 18.91 -15.86 -1.08
N LYS A 21 19.35 -14.67 -1.49
CA LYS A 21 18.73 -13.40 -1.07
C LYS A 21 17.28 -13.28 -1.56
N LYS A 22 16.98 -13.67 -2.81
CA LYS A 22 15.60 -13.62 -3.34
C LYS A 22 14.66 -14.63 -2.67
N LYS A 23 15.16 -15.80 -2.23
CA LYS A 23 14.36 -16.79 -1.47
C LYS A 23 14.25 -16.45 0.02
N LEU A 24 15.29 -15.91 0.65
CA LEU A 24 15.27 -15.52 2.07
C LEU A 24 14.41 -14.28 2.32
N LEU A 25 14.37 -13.32 1.38
CA LEU A 25 13.46 -12.16 1.44
C LEU A 25 11.98 -12.54 1.33
N LYS A 26 11.65 -13.73 0.81
CA LYS A 26 10.26 -14.25 0.79
C LYS A 26 9.83 -14.90 2.11
N HIS A 27 10.72 -15.00 3.11
CA HIS A 27 10.45 -15.75 4.34
C HIS A 27 10.21 -14.94 5.62
N HIS A 28 10.13 -13.62 5.56
CA HIS A 28 9.68 -12.82 6.71
C HIS A 28 8.33 -12.16 6.47
N LYS A 29 7.26 -12.92 6.78
CA LYS A 29 6.03 -12.47 7.46
C LYS A 29 5.09 -13.67 7.68
N LYS A 30 5.55 -14.68 8.43
CA LYS A 30 4.62 -15.56 9.16
C LYS A 30 4.07 -14.75 10.34
N GLY A 31 2.99 -14.01 10.13
CA GLY A 31 2.35 -13.24 11.20
C GLY A 31 1.27 -12.25 10.79
N SER A 32 1.27 -11.75 9.54
CA SER A 32 0.19 -10.90 9.04
C SER A 32 -0.63 -11.65 8.00
N HIS A 33 -1.94 -11.84 8.25
CA HIS A 33 -2.89 -12.33 7.23
C HIS A 33 -2.99 -11.40 6.01
N TRP A 34 -2.40 -10.21 6.11
CA TRP A 34 -2.19 -9.23 5.05
C TRP A 34 -1.30 -9.74 3.92
N ARG A 35 -1.83 -9.67 2.71
CA ARG A 35 -1.15 -9.90 1.45
C ARG A 35 -1.03 -8.59 0.70
N GLU A 36 0.17 -8.29 0.25
CA GLU A 36 0.43 -7.13 -0.60
C GLU A 36 -0.41 -7.17 -1.88
N LYS A 37 -0.85 -6.00 -2.33
CA LYS A 37 -1.59 -5.80 -3.58
C LYS A 37 -0.90 -4.76 -4.43
N ASP A 38 -1.09 -4.86 -5.74
CA ASP A 38 -0.63 -3.84 -6.67
C ASP A 38 -1.44 -2.55 -6.43
N PRO A 39 -0.79 -1.42 -6.07
CA PRO A 39 -1.48 -0.15 -5.89
C PRO A 39 -2.14 0.38 -7.17
N ASN A 40 -1.67 -0.07 -8.35
CA ASN A 40 -2.21 0.33 -9.65
C ASN A 40 -3.31 -0.62 -10.16
N ASP A 41 -3.66 -1.66 -9.40
CA ASP A 41 -4.77 -2.54 -9.78
C ASP A 41 -6.09 -1.75 -9.84
N ASN A 42 -6.82 -1.88 -10.94
CA ASN A 42 -8.04 -1.11 -11.19
C ASN A 42 -9.07 -1.20 -10.05
N LYS A 43 -9.20 -2.36 -9.39
CA LYS A 43 -10.09 -2.50 -8.23
C LYS A 43 -9.56 -1.71 -7.05
N ILE A 44 -8.25 -1.77 -6.79
CA ILE A 44 -7.61 -1.02 -5.70
C ILE A 44 -7.74 0.49 -5.90
N VAL A 45 -7.46 0.98 -7.11
CA VAL A 45 -7.62 2.40 -7.48
C VAL A 45 -9.06 2.84 -7.27
N LYS A 46 -10.04 2.08 -7.77
CA LYS A 46 -11.46 2.39 -7.59
C LYS A 46 -11.86 2.47 -6.11
N LEU A 47 -11.43 1.51 -5.29
CA LEU A 47 -11.71 1.53 -3.85
C LEU A 47 -11.10 2.76 -3.15
N ALA A 48 -9.94 3.22 -3.60
CA ALA A 48 -9.30 4.43 -3.09
C ALA A 48 -10.02 5.71 -3.55
N GLU A 49 -10.43 5.81 -4.81
CA GLU A 49 -11.24 6.93 -5.31
C GLU A 49 -12.57 7.04 -4.55
N ASP A 50 -13.27 5.91 -4.37
CA ASP A 50 -14.51 5.83 -3.60
C ASP A 50 -14.27 6.25 -2.14
N SER A 51 -13.15 5.84 -1.55
CA SER A 51 -12.73 6.25 -0.20
C SER A 51 -12.62 7.77 -0.07
N ILE A 52 -11.92 8.43 -1.00
CA ILE A 52 -11.77 9.89 -1.00
C ILE A 52 -13.12 10.59 -1.24
N ASN A 53 -13.93 10.08 -2.16
CA ASN A 53 -15.26 10.64 -2.44
C ASN A 53 -16.18 10.56 -1.22
N ILE A 54 -16.17 9.44 -0.50
CA ILE A 54 -16.95 9.26 0.73
C ILE A 54 -16.44 10.19 1.83
N TYR A 55 -15.13 10.30 2.00
CA TYR A 55 -14.55 11.24 2.97
C TYR A 55 -14.97 12.68 2.67
N ASN A 56 -14.84 13.12 1.41
CA ASN A 56 -15.26 14.45 0.97
C ASN A 56 -16.73 14.72 1.28
N ARG A 57 -17.62 13.75 1.01
CA ARG A 57 -19.04 13.87 1.34
C ARG A 57 -19.29 13.94 2.86
N ARG A 58 -18.59 13.14 3.66
CA ARG A 58 -18.77 13.08 5.12
C ARG A 58 -18.24 14.32 5.85
N HIS A 59 -17.17 14.92 5.33
CA HIS A 59 -16.45 16.02 5.99
C HIS A 59 -16.55 17.35 5.25
N SER A 60 -17.40 17.43 4.22
CA SER A 60 -17.52 18.61 3.34
C SER A 60 -16.17 19.10 2.80
N ALA A 61 -15.28 18.14 2.48
CA ALA A 61 -13.94 18.41 1.96
C ALA A 61 -13.91 18.26 0.43
N LEU A 62 -12.82 18.73 -0.19
CA LEU A 62 -12.64 18.75 -1.65
C LEU A 62 -11.29 18.13 -2.07
N PHE A 63 -10.92 17.03 -1.44
CA PHE A 63 -9.72 16.29 -1.81
C PHE A 63 -9.84 15.69 -3.20
N LYS A 64 -8.81 15.85 -4.03
CA LYS A 64 -8.65 15.24 -5.34
C LYS A 64 -7.74 14.02 -5.17
N PHE A 65 -8.24 12.84 -5.53
CA PHE A 65 -7.44 11.62 -5.57
C PHE A 65 -6.24 11.80 -6.52
N PHE A 66 -5.08 11.25 -6.14
CA PHE A 66 -3.90 11.23 -7.01
C PHE A 66 -3.41 9.81 -7.27
N GLN A 67 -3.04 9.06 -6.22
CA GLN A 67 -2.60 7.67 -6.38
C GLN A 67 -2.73 6.88 -5.08
N VAL A 68 -2.70 5.56 -5.20
CA VAL A 68 -2.51 4.65 -4.07
C VAL A 68 -1.00 4.43 -3.91
N THR A 69 -0.44 4.70 -2.73
CA THR A 69 0.99 4.52 -2.44
C THR A 69 1.28 3.13 -1.88
N HIS A 70 0.32 2.53 -1.17
CA HIS A 70 0.44 1.22 -0.55
C HIS A 70 -0.91 0.50 -0.50
N ALA A 71 -0.94 -0.80 -0.74
CA ALA A 71 -2.18 -1.57 -0.73
C ALA A 71 -1.99 -2.97 -0.15
N GLN A 72 -2.82 -3.33 0.82
CA GLN A 72 -2.83 -4.66 1.42
C GLN A 72 -4.25 -5.21 1.50
N LYS A 73 -4.34 -6.53 1.45
CA LYS A 73 -5.60 -7.26 1.60
C LYS A 73 -5.46 -8.42 2.56
N GLU A 74 -6.43 -8.58 3.43
CA GLU A 74 -6.63 -9.80 4.21
C GLU A 74 -8.06 -10.34 4.06
N LYS A 75 -8.31 -11.51 4.66
CA LYS A 75 -9.67 -11.99 4.93
C LYS A 75 -9.93 -11.83 6.42
N HIS A 76 -10.86 -10.96 6.77
CA HIS A 76 -11.30 -10.73 8.14
C HIS A 76 -12.72 -11.29 8.31
N HIS A 77 -12.90 -12.33 9.13
CA HIS A 77 -14.18 -13.03 9.31
C HIS A 77 -14.90 -13.41 8.00
N GLY A 78 -14.14 -13.86 6.99
CA GLY A 78 -14.68 -14.25 5.67
C GLY A 78 -14.96 -13.09 4.71
N ILE A 79 -14.83 -11.85 5.17
CA ILE A 79 -15.00 -10.61 4.38
C ILE A 79 -13.63 -10.17 3.86
N SER A 80 -13.60 -9.61 2.65
CA SER A 80 -12.35 -9.03 2.12
C SER A 80 -12.11 -7.69 2.79
N HIS A 81 -10.98 -7.55 3.47
CA HIS A 81 -10.57 -6.31 4.13
C HIS A 81 -9.35 -5.76 3.39
N TYR A 82 -9.47 -4.54 2.89
CA TYR A 82 -8.41 -3.81 2.20
C TYR A 82 -7.92 -2.69 3.09
N ALA A 83 -6.61 -2.55 3.24
CA ALA A 83 -5.97 -1.40 3.87
C ALA A 83 -5.17 -0.67 2.78
N LEU A 84 -5.55 0.57 2.49
CA LEU A 84 -4.93 1.38 1.44
C LEU A 84 -4.33 2.65 2.04
N GLU A 85 -3.17 3.02 1.54
CA GLU A 85 -2.54 4.32 1.75
C GLU A 85 -2.74 5.12 0.47
N VAL A 86 -3.43 6.25 0.56
CA VAL A 86 -3.90 7.03 -0.59
C VAL A 86 -3.37 8.45 -0.48
N LEU A 87 -2.66 8.90 -1.51
CA LEU A 87 -2.23 10.28 -1.63
C LEU A 87 -3.32 11.08 -2.34
N ALA A 88 -3.77 12.15 -1.72
CA ALA A 88 -4.74 13.08 -2.27
C ALA A 88 -4.28 14.53 -2.05
N TYR A 89 -4.81 15.46 -2.85
CA TYR A 89 -4.49 16.88 -2.75
C TYR A 89 -5.72 17.71 -2.47
N ILE A 90 -5.57 18.77 -1.70
CA ILE A 90 -6.57 19.82 -1.55
C ILE A 90 -5.95 21.17 -1.86
N GLU A 91 -6.74 22.10 -2.38
CA GLU A 91 -6.32 23.49 -2.50
C GLU A 91 -6.27 24.12 -1.10
N CYS A 92 -5.10 24.59 -0.71
CA CYS A 92 -4.83 25.13 0.63
C CYS A 92 -4.19 26.52 0.51
N GLY A 93 -4.95 27.54 0.92
CA GLY A 93 -4.50 28.92 0.88
C GLY A 93 -4.67 29.61 -0.47
N GLU A 94 -4.08 30.79 -0.60
CA GLU A 94 -4.22 31.65 -1.77
C GLU A 94 -3.36 31.14 -2.95
N ASN A 95 -3.81 31.43 -4.18
CA ASN A 95 -3.12 31.11 -5.43
C ASN A 95 -3.11 29.62 -5.85
N GLY A 96 -4.10 28.83 -5.43
CA GLY A 96 -4.28 27.46 -5.94
C GLY A 96 -3.18 26.49 -5.51
N LYS A 97 -2.46 26.80 -4.42
CA LYS A 97 -1.46 25.92 -3.85
C LYS A 97 -2.11 24.60 -3.44
N LEU A 98 -1.50 23.48 -3.85
CA LEU A 98 -1.96 22.14 -3.50
C LEU A 98 -1.24 21.62 -2.26
N CYS A 99 -2.00 21.22 -1.23
CA CYS A 99 -1.50 20.51 -0.07
C CYS A 99 -1.70 19.00 -0.26
N PRO A 100 -0.62 18.20 -0.25
CA PRO A 100 -0.73 16.76 -0.19
C PRO A 100 -1.16 16.28 1.20
N GLU A 101 -2.00 15.27 1.22
CA GLU A 101 -2.49 14.59 2.43
C GLU A 101 -2.49 13.08 2.19
N ILE A 102 -2.09 12.31 3.21
CA ILE A 102 -2.10 10.84 3.16
C ILE A 102 -3.31 10.32 3.93
N PHE A 103 -4.12 9.55 3.24
CA PHE A 103 -5.29 8.86 3.77
C PHE A 103 -4.96 7.40 3.99
N PHE A 104 -5.18 6.92 5.20
CA PHE A 104 -5.22 5.51 5.52
C PHE A 104 -6.69 5.08 5.52
N THR A 105 -7.07 4.25 4.56
CA THR A 105 -8.45 3.78 4.39
C THR A 105 -8.52 2.27 4.61
N HIS A 106 -9.51 1.86 5.40
CA HIS A 106 -9.89 0.47 5.60
C HIS A 106 -11.21 0.22 4.90
N VAL A 107 -11.23 -0.71 3.94
CA VAL A 107 -12.41 -1.04 3.15
C VAL A 107 -12.80 -2.49 3.37
N PHE A 108 -14.00 -2.71 3.88
CA PHE A 108 -14.58 -4.04 4.04
C PHE A 108 -15.58 -4.30 2.90
N ASP A 109 -15.19 -5.20 2.01
CA ASP A 109 -15.96 -5.61 0.84
C ASP A 109 -16.88 -6.79 1.22
N ARG A 110 -18.10 -6.44 1.64
CA ARG A 110 -19.14 -7.39 2.08
C ARG A 110 -19.83 -7.96 0.84
N LYS A 111 -19.66 -9.27 0.61
CA LYS A 111 -20.28 -10.01 -0.51
C LYS A 111 -21.80 -10.24 -0.41
N ARG A 112 -22.50 -9.63 0.55
CA ARG A 112 -23.97 -9.77 0.64
C ARG A 112 -24.56 -8.57 -0.07
N ASP A 113 -24.98 -8.79 -1.31
CA ASP A 113 -25.58 -7.86 -2.26
C ASP A 113 -24.65 -6.70 -2.68
N ASP A 114 -23.96 -6.95 -3.79
CA ASP A 114 -23.40 -6.12 -4.88
C ASP A 114 -22.92 -4.66 -4.68
N GLU A 115 -23.20 -3.96 -3.58
CA GLU A 115 -22.96 -2.51 -3.46
C GLU A 115 -22.47 -2.01 -2.10
N TYR A 116 -22.34 -2.84 -1.07
CA TYR A 116 -21.99 -2.35 0.27
C TYR A 116 -20.52 -2.55 0.64
N HIS A 117 -19.75 -1.48 0.46
CA HIS A 117 -18.43 -1.30 1.05
C HIS A 117 -18.54 -0.49 2.35
N GLU A 118 -17.98 -1.01 3.43
CA GLU A 118 -17.82 -0.24 4.68
C GLU A 118 -16.43 0.38 4.70
N TYR A 119 -16.38 1.69 4.94
CA TYR A 119 -15.14 2.47 4.92
C TYR A 119 -14.87 3.14 6.26
N ALA A 120 -13.65 2.96 6.75
CA ALA A 120 -13.07 3.72 7.85
C ALA A 120 -11.81 4.45 7.36
N PHE A 121 -11.58 5.66 7.87
CA PHE A 121 -10.51 6.54 7.40
C PHE A 121 -9.71 7.12 8.57
N HIS A 122 -8.43 7.33 8.33
CA HIS A 122 -7.55 8.16 9.14
C HIS A 122 -6.71 9.03 8.19
N VAL A 123 -6.57 10.32 8.50
CA VAL A 123 -5.86 11.28 7.64
C VAL A 123 -4.66 11.82 8.40
N THR A 124 -3.50 11.77 7.76
CA THR A 124 -2.27 12.36 8.31
C THR A 124 -1.83 13.53 7.46
N LYS A 125 -1.64 14.67 8.13
CA LYS A 125 -1.12 15.88 7.51
C LYS A 125 0.37 15.80 7.32
N TYR A 126 0.87 16.51 6.31
CA TYR A 126 2.30 16.67 6.12
C TYR A 126 2.91 17.34 7.36
N GLY A 127 3.66 16.57 8.16
CA GLY A 127 4.14 16.95 9.51
C GLY A 127 3.73 15.98 10.62
N ASP A 128 2.63 15.24 10.43
CA ASP A 128 2.11 14.21 11.34
C ASP A 128 2.52 12.79 10.92
N ALA A 129 3.37 12.65 9.90
CA ALA A 129 3.69 11.37 9.27
C ALA A 129 4.11 10.35 10.34
N PRO A 130 3.41 9.20 10.47
CA PRO A 130 3.85 8.15 11.36
C PRO A 130 5.20 7.68 10.84
N ILE A 131 6.24 7.93 11.63
CA ILE A 131 7.54 7.28 11.45
C ILE A 131 7.21 5.80 11.32
N ARG A 132 7.43 5.20 10.14
CA ARG A 132 7.45 3.74 10.01
C ARG A 132 8.49 3.28 11.00
N LYS A 133 8.08 2.90 12.22
CA LYS A 133 8.93 2.16 13.13
C LYS A 133 9.17 0.85 12.40
N THR A 134 10.32 0.76 11.74
CA THR A 134 10.98 -0.52 11.48
C THR A 134 11.10 -1.19 12.84
N LEU A 135 10.17 -2.10 13.12
CA LEU A 135 10.24 -3.01 14.25
C LEU A 135 11.52 -3.83 14.03
N SER A 136 12.55 -3.48 14.79
CA SER A 136 13.79 -4.23 15.00
C SER A 136 13.52 -5.49 15.81
#